data_AF-A0A497GHP8-F1
#
_entry.id   AF-A0A497GHP8-F1
#
_cell.length_a   1.000
_cell.length_b   1.000
_cell.length_c   1.000
_cell.angle_alpha   90.00
_cell.angle_beta   90.00
_cell.angle_gamma   90.00
#
_symmetry.space_group_name_H-M   'P 1'
#
loop_
_entity.id
_entity.type
_entity.pdbx_description
1 polymer ?
#
loop_
_entity_poly.entity_id
_entity_poly.type
_entity_poly.pdbx_seq_one_letter_code
_entity_poly.pdbx_strand_id
1 'polypeptide(L)' 'MCTEESLRVVLNTSPIIILTKLGVLEKALDLFSEVEVPDGVLEDLKRKKDEVYQKIIGYINEGKKNVRGA' A
#
# COMPACT_ATOMS: atom_id res chain seq x y z
N MET A 1 -26.90 -9.68 10.50
CA MET A 1 -25.59 -9.79 9.81
C MET A 1 -25.16 -8.37 9.49
N CYS A 2 -24.23 -7.81 10.27
CA CYS A 2 -23.56 -6.58 9.86
C CYS A 2 -22.64 -6.98 8.71
N THR A 3 -22.97 -6.58 7.48
CA THR A 3 -21.99 -6.60 6.40
C THR A 3 -20.83 -5.74 6.86
N GLU A 4 -19.68 -6.33 7.16
CA GLU A 4 -18.45 -5.57 7.37
C GLU A 4 -18.31 -4.62 6.17
N GLU A 5 -18.36 -3.31 6.41
CA GLU A 5 -18.15 -2.34 5.35
C GLU A 5 -16.79 -2.63 4.73
N SER A 6 -16.79 -2.93 3.43
CA SER A 6 -15.57 -3.14 2.66
C SER A 6 -14.84 -1.79 2.56
N LEU A 7 -13.97 -1.51 3.53
CA LEU A 7 -13.18 -0.29 3.56
C LEU A 7 -12.12 -0.34 2.45
N ARG A 8 -12.17 0.65 1.57
CA ARG A 8 -11.22 0.83 0.46
C ARG A 8 -10.42 2.10 0.68
N VAL A 9 -9.15 2.09 0.29
CA VAL A 9 -8.27 3.26 0.36
C VAL A 9 -7.42 3.39 -0.89
N VAL A 10 -7.16 4.63 -1.31
CA VAL A 10 -6.16 4.95 -2.33
C VAL A 10 -4.99 5.63 -1.63
N LEU A 11 -3.79 5.07 -1.75
CA LEU A 11 -2.60 5.58 -1.06
C LEU A 11 -1.71 6.36 -2.01
N ASN A 12 -1.37 7.59 -1.60
CA ASN A 12 -0.35 8.41 -2.24
C ASN A 12 1.06 8.06 -1.71
N THR A 13 2.10 8.57 -2.36
CA THR A 13 3.52 8.42 -2.04
C THR A 13 3.82 8.76 -0.58
N SER A 14 3.34 9.90 -0.06
CA SER A 14 3.67 10.37 1.29
C SER A 14 3.18 9.43 2.41
N PRO A 15 1.90 9.00 2.46
CA PRO A 15 1.43 7.98 3.39
C PRO A 15 2.26 6.70 3.37
N ILE A 16 2.61 6.18 2.19
CA ILE A 16 3.40 4.93 2.05
C ILE A 16 4.79 5.11 2.68
N ILE A 17 5.46 6.24 2.41
CA ILE A 17 6.78 6.56 2.98
C ILE A 17 6.70 6.66 4.51
N ILE A 18 5.73 7.41 5.04
CA ILE A 18 5.60 7.65 6.48
C ILE A 18 5.32 6.35 7.22
N LEU A 19 4.33 5.56 6.76
CA LEU A 19 3.96 4.30 7.37
C LEU A 19 5.10 3.27 7.31
N THR A 20 5.88 3.28 6.23
CA THR A 20 7.07 2.43 6.10
C THR A 20 8.13 2.80 7.13
N LYS A 21 8.47 4.09 7.25
CA LYS A 21 9.48 4.60 8.19
C LYS A 21 9.07 4.38 9.64
N LEU A 22 7.77 4.41 9.93
CA LEU A 22 7.23 4.08 11.24
C LEU A 22 7.14 2.57 11.51
N GLY A 23 7.42 1.72 10.52
CA GLY A 23 7.36 0.27 10.66
C GLY A 23 5.94 -0.30 10.83
N VAL A 24 4.91 0.46 10.43
CA VAL A 24 3.48 0.10 10.61
C VAL A 24 2.72 -0.06 9.30
N LEU A 25 3.38 0.02 8.14
CA LEU A 25 2.75 -0.11 6.83
C LEU A 25 1.87 -1.37 6.72
N GLU A 26 2.39 -2.54 7.08
CA GLU A 26 1.63 -3.79 7.05
C GLU A 26 0.33 -3.72 7.85
N LYS A 27 0.42 -3.30 9.12
CA LYS A 27 -0.74 -3.17 10.01
C LYS A 27 -1.75 -2.17 9.48
N ALA A 28 -1.30 -1.11 8.82
CA ALA A 28 -2.17 -0.12 8.20
C ALA A 28 -2.90 -0.68 6.96
N LEU A 29 -2.21 -1.48 6.14
CA LEU A 29 -2.82 -2.15 4.98
C LEU A 29 -3.86 -3.20 5.39
N ASP A 30 -3.63 -3.90 6.52
CA ASP A 30 -4.56 -4.89 7.07
C ASP A 30 -5.91 -4.29 7.54
N LEU A 31 -5.98 -2.96 7.73
CA LEU A 31 -7.23 -2.27 8.10
C LEU A 31 -8.23 -2.19 6.94
N PHE A 32 -7.75 -2.30 5.69
CA PHE A 32 -8.55 -2.08 4.51
C PHE A 32 -8.76 -3.38 3.75
N SER A 33 -9.98 -3.61 3.29
CA SER A 33 -10.32 -4.72 2.40
C SER A 33 -9.74 -4.55 0.99
N GLU A 34 -9.47 -3.31 0.58
CA GLU A 34 -8.82 -2.97 -0.70
C GLU A 34 -7.97 -1.71 -0.53
N VAL A 35 -6.79 -1.75 -1.13
CA VAL A 35 -5.76 -0.72 -1.15
C VAL A 35 -5.30 -0.58 -2.58
N GLU A 36 -5.57 0.58 -3.14
CA GLU A 36 -5.12 0.94 -4.47
C GLU A 36 -3.87 1.82 -4.37
N VAL A 37 -2.84 1.48 -5.14
CA VAL A 37 -1.63 2.28 -5.30
C VAL A 37 -1.54 2.68 -6.77
N PRO A 38 -1.81 3.96 -7.11
CA PRO A 38 -1.77 4.40 -8.50
C PRO A 38 -0.38 4.22 -9.12
N ASP A 39 -0.32 3.94 -10.42
CA ASP A 39 0.93 3.75 -11.17
C ASP A 39 1.88 4.94 -11.02
N GLY A 40 1.35 6.18 -11.03
CA GLY A 40 2.15 7.38 -10.78
C GLY A 40 2.83 7.41 -9.40
N VAL A 41 2.20 6.82 -8.38
CA VAL A 41 2.79 6.65 -7.04
C VAL A 41 3.90 5.60 -7.07
N LEU A 42 3.71 4.50 -7.80
CA LEU A 42 4.75 3.48 -7.99
C LEU A 42 5.95 4.04 -8.74
N GLU A 43 5.72 4.86 -9.77
CA GLU A 43 6.78 5.56 -10.50
C GLU A 43 7.58 6.49 -9.59
N ASP A 44 6.90 7.30 -8.77
CA ASP A 44 7.53 8.19 -7.80
C ASP A 44 8.42 7.42 -6.82
N LEU A 45 7.92 6.34 -6.22
CA LEU A 45 8.68 5.50 -5.30
C LEU A 45 9.86 4.81 -5.99
N LYS A 46 9.69 4.39 -7.25
CA LYS A 46 10.73 3.75 -8.06
C LYS A 46 11.90 4.69 -8.36
N ARG A 47 11.74 6.01 -8.32
CA ARG A 47 12.85 6.96 -8.56
C ARG A 47 13.97 6.82 -7.52
N LYS A 48 13.62 6.43 -6.28
CA LYS A 48 14.58 6.30 -5.18
C LYS A 48 15.02 4.85 -4.94
N LYS A 49 14.21 3.86 -5.35
CA LYS A 49 14.46 2.40 -5.20
C LYS A 49 14.92 1.97 -3.80
N ASP A 50 14.43 2.66 -2.77
CA ASP A 50 14.81 2.39 -1.39
C ASP A 50 13.90 1.32 -0.75
N GLU A 51 14.02 1.15 0.57
CA GLU A 51 13.22 0.19 1.35
C GLU A 51 11.70 0.36 1.15
N VAL A 52 11.23 1.58 0.87
CA VAL A 52 9.81 1.87 0.70
C VAL A 52 9.31 1.24 -0.59
N TYR A 53 10.06 1.42 -1.68
CA TYR A 53 9.76 0.81 -2.97
C TYR A 53 9.78 -0.72 -2.91
N GLN A 54 10.79 -1.29 -2.25
CA GLN A 54 10.90 -2.76 -2.13
C GLN A 54 9.73 -3.35 -1.33
N LYS A 55 9.32 -2.70 -0.23
CA LYS A 55 8.17 -3.17 0.56
C LYS A 55 6.86 -3.12 -0.21
N ILE A 56 6.56 -2.00 -0.87
CA ILE A 56 5.27 -1.86 -1.57
C ILE A 56 5.15 -2.84 -2.74
N ILE A 57 6.25 -3.03 -3.50
CA ILE A 57 6.29 -4.01 -4.59
C ILE A 57 6.21 -5.45 -4.04
N GLY A 58 6.83 -5.72 -2.89
CA GLY A 58 6.67 -6.99 -2.18
C GLY A 58 5.19 -7.28 -1.89
N TYR A 59 4.46 -6.34 -1.31
CA TYR A 59 3.04 -6.52 -1.01
C TYR A 59 2.15 -6.71 -2.24
N ILE A 60 2.46 -6.00 -3.35
CA ILE A 60 1.75 -6.17 -4.63
C ILE A 60 2.04 -7.56 -5.22
N ASN A 61 3.30 -7.99 -5.26
CA ASN A 61 3.71 -9.26 -5.87
C ASN A 61 3.27 -10.48 -5.06
N GLU A 62 3.27 -10.38 -3.74
CA GLU A 62 2.76 -11.42 -2.83
C GLU A 62 1.23 -11.56 -2.94
N GLY A 63 0.56 -10.65 -3.65
CA GLY A 63 -0.89 -10.65 -3.76
C GLY A 63 -1.55 -10.55 -2.40
N LYS A 64 -0.93 -9.83 -1.44
CA LYS A 64 -1.59 -9.53 -0.16
C LYS A 64 -2.95 -8.95 -0.53
N LYS A 65 -4.01 -9.67 -0.14
CA LYS A 65 -5.37 -9.66 -0.73
C LYS A 65 -5.94 -8.28 -1.07
N ASN A 66 -5.42 -7.25 -0.42
CA ASN A 66 -5.93 -5.91 -0.44
C ASN A 66 -5.11 -4.98 -1.37
N VAL A 67 -3.84 -5.24 -1.71
CA VAL A 67 -2.99 -4.25 -2.43
C VAL A 67 -2.90 -4.52 -3.94
N ARG A 68 -3.18 -3.52 -4.77
CA ARG A 68 -3.06 -3.58 -6.24
C ARG A 68 -2.49 -2.29 -6.83
N GLY A 69 -1.76 -2.43 -7.94
CA GLY A 69 -1.41 -1.30 -8.81
C GLY A 69 -2.57 -0.97 -9.75
N ALA A 70 -2.84 0.32 -9.98
CA ALA A 70 -3.93 0.81 -10.82
C ALA A 70 -3.53 2.01 -11.69
#